data_AF-A0A4S2FFD8-F1
#
_entry.id   AF-A0A4S2FFD8-F1
#
_cell.length_a   1.000
_cell.length_b   1.000
_cell.length_c   1.000
_cell.angle_alpha   90.00
_cell.angle_beta   90.00
_cell.angle_gamma   90.00
#
_symmetry.space_group_name_H-M   'P 1'
#
loop_
_entity.id
_entity.type
_entity.pdbx_description
1 polymer ?
#
loop_
_entity_poly.entity_id
_entity_poly.type
_entity_poly.pdbx_seq_one_letter_code
_entity_poly.pdbx_strand_id
1 'polypeptide(L)'
;MMKKLWSVLLGLVCALGMTAWFQPVCAASDGSIVLHLEDRESEVALYAVPVELQNLEVDELVAALLDQGVEPQTAAITSNTIRFEQLEPGLYLLRQTRHAPNRQPFKPHLVHLQADGMQVEETPKTAPVVSNPDFPRSSRHDATLPYTAQPRWLIYVFAMLGITCLLGGRLLREPYEK
;
A
#
# COMPACT_ATOMS: atom_id res chain seq x y z
N MET A 1 -8.74 -52.78 -57.63
CA MET A 1 -8.98 -52.41 -56.22
C MET A 1 -7.91 -51.47 -55.60
N MET A 2 -6.83 -51.08 -56.29
CA MET A 2 -5.75 -50.29 -55.67
C MET A 2 -5.95 -48.76 -55.65
N LYS A 3 -6.86 -48.19 -56.46
CA LYS A 3 -7.04 -46.73 -56.55
C LYS A 3 -7.76 -46.11 -55.33
N LYS A 4 -8.55 -46.88 -54.58
CA LYS A 4 -9.28 -46.37 -53.41
C LYS A 4 -8.40 -46.23 -52.15
N LEU A 5 -7.31 -47.01 -52.04
CA LEU A 5 -6.41 -46.94 -50.88
C LEU A 5 -5.55 -45.65 -50.88
N TRP A 6 -5.14 -45.21 -52.07
CA TRP A 6 -4.32 -44.00 -52.23
C TRP A 6 -5.05 -42.71 -51.87
N SER A 7 -6.35 -42.62 -52.14
CA SER A 7 -7.17 -41.45 -51.80
C SER A 7 -7.38 -41.29 -50.29
N VAL A 8 -7.44 -42.38 -49.53
CA VAL A 8 -7.63 -42.34 -48.07
C VAL A 8 -6.31 -41.98 -47.38
N LEU A 9 -5.19 -42.50 -47.86
CA LEU A 9 -3.86 -42.14 -47.36
C LEU A 9 -3.52 -40.66 -47.62
N LEU A 10 -3.91 -40.09 -48.76
CA LEU A 10 -3.66 -38.67 -49.05
C LEU A 10 -4.50 -37.74 -48.15
N GLY A 11 -5.76 -38.12 -47.85
CA GLY A 11 -6.63 -37.36 -46.94
C GLY A 11 -6.12 -37.35 -45.49
N LEU A 12 -5.52 -38.45 -45.03
CA LEU A 12 -4.95 -38.54 -43.68
C LEU A 12 -3.70 -37.65 -43.51
N VAL A 13 -2.88 -37.51 -44.55
CA VAL A 13 -1.68 -36.65 -44.54
C VAL A 13 -2.07 -35.17 -44.52
N CYS A 14 -3.15 -34.76 -45.21
CA CYS A 14 -3.63 -33.37 -45.13
C CYS A 14 -4.28 -33.03 -43.78
N ALA A 15 -4.96 -33.98 -43.12
CA ALA A 15 -5.54 -33.75 -41.80
C ALA A 15 -4.49 -33.68 -40.67
N LEU A 16 -3.37 -34.41 -40.81
CA LEU A 16 -2.26 -34.38 -39.85
C LEU A 16 -1.29 -33.20 -40.05
N GLY A 17 -1.34 -32.52 -41.20
CA GLY A 17 -0.52 -31.33 -41.48
C GLY A 17 -1.05 -30.03 -40.87
N MET A 18 -2.32 -29.97 -40.46
CA MET A 18 -2.95 -28.75 -39.93
C MET A 18 -2.89 -28.62 -38.40
N THR A 19 -2.46 -29.64 -37.67
CA THR A 19 -2.18 -29.54 -36.22
C THR A 19 -0.72 -29.18 -35.94
N ALA A 20 0.08 -28.97 -36.99
CA ALA A 20 1.43 -28.54 -36.84
C ALA A 20 1.51 -27.02 -36.64
N TRP A 21 1.71 -26.63 -35.39
CA TRP A 21 2.44 -25.43 -34.98
C TRP A 21 1.67 -24.10 -35.08
N PHE A 22 0.60 -23.98 -34.30
CA PHE A 22 0.53 -22.79 -33.44
C PHE A 22 1.45 -23.02 -32.25
N GLN A 23 2.76 -22.93 -32.48
CA GLN A 23 3.61 -22.57 -31.34
C GLN A 23 3.24 -21.11 -31.05
N PRO A 24 2.70 -20.77 -29.87
CA PRO A 24 2.69 -19.38 -29.46
C PRO A 24 4.13 -18.90 -29.65
N VAL A 25 4.30 -17.78 -30.31
CA VAL A 25 5.59 -17.09 -30.32
C VAL A 25 5.84 -16.76 -28.86
N CYS A 26 6.53 -17.65 -28.15
CA CYS A 26 7.04 -17.38 -26.82
C CYS A 26 8.01 -16.23 -27.05
N ALA A 27 7.53 -15.00 -26.83
CA ALA A 27 8.41 -13.88 -26.57
C ALA A 27 9.38 -14.38 -25.50
N ALA A 28 10.67 -14.31 -25.78
CA ALA A 28 11.68 -14.70 -24.80
C ALA A 28 11.41 -13.88 -23.52
N SER A 29 10.86 -14.54 -22.50
CA SER A 29 10.48 -13.90 -21.26
C SER A 29 11.75 -13.77 -20.42
N ASP A 30 12.48 -12.67 -20.61
CA ASP A 30 13.70 -12.39 -19.83
C ASP A 30 13.42 -11.50 -18.61
N GLY A 31 12.17 -11.07 -18.43
CA GLY A 31 11.78 -10.19 -17.34
C GLY A 31 11.82 -10.90 -15.98
N SER A 32 12.17 -10.15 -14.94
CA SER A 32 12.21 -10.66 -13.57
C SER A 32 11.77 -9.63 -12.54
N ILE A 33 11.18 -10.11 -11.44
CA ILE A 33 10.81 -9.28 -10.28
C ILE A 33 11.57 -9.82 -9.07
N VAL A 34 12.32 -8.95 -8.41
CA VAL A 34 13.06 -9.25 -7.19
C VAL A 34 12.49 -8.42 -6.05
N LEU A 35 12.06 -9.10 -4.99
CA LEU A 35 11.56 -8.49 -3.77
C LEU A 35 12.60 -8.63 -2.67
N HIS A 36 12.97 -7.52 -2.06
CA HIS A 36 13.80 -7.49 -0.87
C HIS A 36 12.91 -7.35 0.35
N LEU A 37 12.85 -8.40 1.16
CA LEU A 37 12.00 -8.45 2.34
C LEU A 37 12.85 -8.71 3.58
N GLU A 38 12.58 -7.94 4.63
CA GLU A 38 13.23 -8.14 5.92
C GLU A 38 12.67 -9.36 6.69
N ASP A 39 11.48 -9.83 6.32
CA ASP A 39 10.82 -10.96 6.97
C ASP A 39 11.28 -12.31 6.38
N ARG A 40 12.00 -13.08 7.19
CA ARG A 40 12.60 -14.38 6.82
C ARG A 40 11.62 -15.54 6.68
N GLU A 41 10.37 -15.36 7.09
CA GLU A 41 9.31 -16.38 6.94
C GLU A 41 8.30 -16.01 5.86
N SER A 42 8.64 -15.02 5.02
CA SER A 42 7.76 -14.53 3.96
C SER A 42 7.57 -15.51 2.81
N GLU A 43 6.32 -15.62 2.39
CA GLU A 43 5.92 -16.23 1.11
C GLU A 43 5.04 -15.22 0.37
N VAL A 44 5.30 -15.07 -0.93
CA VAL A 44 4.60 -14.11 -1.79
C VAL A 44 4.00 -14.85 -2.98
N ALA A 45 2.76 -14.52 -3.27
CA ALA A 45 2.04 -14.88 -4.47
C ALA A 45 2.11 -13.73 -5.49
N LEU A 46 2.47 -14.08 -6.71
CA LEU A 46 2.47 -13.23 -7.89
C LEU A 46 1.31 -13.65 -8.80
N TYR A 47 0.40 -12.73 -9.11
CA TYR A 47 -0.69 -12.95 -10.05
C TYR A 47 -0.45 -12.14 -11.32
N ALA A 48 -0.52 -12.78 -12.48
CA ALA A 48 -0.58 -12.08 -13.75
C ALA A 48 -1.97 -11.45 -13.90
N VAL A 49 -2.04 -10.14 -14.15
CA VAL A 49 -3.31 -9.41 -14.20
C VAL A 49 -3.86 -9.43 -15.64
N PRO A 50 -5.01 -10.09 -15.89
CA PRO A 50 -5.66 -10.07 -17.20
C PRO A 50 -6.03 -8.65 -17.62
N VAL A 51 -5.99 -8.37 -18.92
CA VAL A 51 -6.24 -7.04 -19.49
C VAL A 51 -7.62 -6.51 -19.08
N GLU A 52 -8.61 -7.40 -18.93
CA GLU A 52 -9.98 -7.05 -18.55
C GLU A 52 -10.07 -6.50 -17.12
N LEU A 53 -9.13 -6.85 -16.25
CA LEU A 53 -9.14 -6.51 -14.82
C LEU A 53 -8.20 -5.35 -14.46
N GLN A 54 -7.43 -4.81 -15.41
CA GLN A 54 -6.42 -3.78 -15.14
C GLN A 54 -6.99 -2.44 -14.66
N ASN A 55 -8.29 -2.21 -14.85
CA ASN A 55 -8.97 -0.97 -14.43
C ASN A 55 -9.58 -1.04 -13.02
N LEU A 56 -9.42 -2.17 -12.32
CA LEU A 56 -9.95 -2.36 -10.97
C LEU A 56 -8.97 -1.83 -9.91
N GLU A 57 -9.52 -1.38 -8.79
CA GLU A 57 -8.75 -1.08 -7.59
C GLU A 57 -8.15 -2.37 -7.01
N VAL A 58 -7.02 -2.25 -6.30
CA VAL A 58 -6.24 -3.41 -5.85
C VAL A 58 -7.05 -4.38 -4.99
N ASP A 59 -7.88 -3.89 -4.08
CA ASP A 59 -8.69 -4.73 -3.20
C ASP A 59 -9.77 -5.52 -3.97
N GLU A 60 -10.38 -4.89 -4.98
CA GLU A 60 -11.37 -5.52 -5.86
C GLU A 60 -10.71 -6.51 -6.83
N LEU A 61 -9.51 -6.17 -7.31
CA LEU A 61 -8.72 -7.01 -8.19
C LEU A 61 -8.32 -8.32 -7.51
N VAL A 62 -7.91 -8.28 -6.23
CA VAL A 62 -7.61 -9.50 -5.46
C VAL A 62 -8.84 -10.42 -5.43
N ALA A 63 -10.03 -9.87 -5.17
CA ALA A 63 -11.26 -10.66 -5.13
C ALA A 63 -11.60 -11.25 -6.51
N ALA A 64 -11.48 -10.45 -7.57
CA ALA A 64 -11.75 -10.89 -8.94
C ALA A 64 -10.80 -12.00 -9.42
N LEU A 65 -9.50 -11.89 -9.10
CA LEU A 65 -8.51 -12.90 -9.46
C LEU A 65 -8.76 -14.24 -8.76
N LEU A 66 -9.21 -14.20 -7.50
CA LEU A 66 -9.59 -15.39 -6.75
C LEU A 66 -10.87 -16.04 -7.30
N ASP A 67 -11.86 -15.22 -7.68
CA ASP A 67 -13.13 -15.70 -8.26
C ASP A 67 -12.92 -16.35 -9.64
N GLN A 68 -12.03 -15.79 -10.46
CA GLN A 68 -11.65 -16.36 -11.76
C GLN A 68 -10.75 -17.59 -11.65
N GLY A 69 -10.29 -17.94 -10.45
CA GLY A 69 -9.41 -19.10 -10.24
C GLY A 69 -8.03 -18.94 -10.89
N VAL A 70 -7.51 -17.72 -10.99
CA VAL A 70 -6.17 -17.47 -11.51
C VAL A 70 -5.14 -18.04 -10.54
N GLU A 71 -4.37 -19.04 -10.99
CA GLU A 71 -3.33 -19.64 -10.16
C GLU A 71 -2.13 -18.69 -10.01
N PRO A 72 -1.74 -18.34 -8.76
CA PRO A 72 -0.56 -17.52 -8.53
C PRO A 72 0.72 -18.33 -8.68
N GLN A 73 1.79 -17.66 -9.11
CA GLN A 73 3.14 -18.15 -8.87
C GLN A 73 3.53 -17.82 -7.43
N THR A 74 3.87 -18.83 -6.63
CA THR A 74 4.30 -18.63 -5.23
C THR A 74 5.79 -18.84 -5.09
N ALA A 75 6.41 -17.98 -4.29
CA ALA A 75 7.83 -18.10 -3.97
C ALA A 75 8.07 -17.75 -2.49
N ALA A 76 8.90 -18.56 -1.84
CA ALA A 76 9.33 -18.36 -0.46
C ALA A 76 10.66 -17.60 -0.41
N ILE A 77 10.86 -16.83 0.65
CA ILE A 77 12.07 -16.03 0.80
C ILE A 77 13.33 -16.87 0.94
N THR A 78 14.34 -16.50 0.16
CA THR A 78 15.69 -17.08 0.21
C THR A 78 16.69 -15.93 0.33
N SER A 79 17.52 -15.94 1.38
CA SER A 79 18.56 -14.91 1.59
C SER A 79 18.02 -13.46 1.60
N ASN A 80 16.87 -13.23 2.26
CA ASN A 80 16.14 -11.95 2.30
C ASN A 80 15.58 -11.47 0.95
N THR A 81 15.55 -12.36 -0.05
CA THR A 81 15.03 -12.05 -1.39
C THR A 81 14.01 -13.08 -1.84
N ILE A 82 12.97 -12.62 -2.54
CA ILE A 82 12.09 -13.47 -3.33
C ILE A 82 12.29 -13.06 -4.78
N ARG A 83 12.45 -14.04 -5.68
CA ARG A 83 12.66 -13.79 -7.09
C ARG A 83 11.64 -14.55 -7.93
N PHE A 84 11.05 -13.85 -8.88
CA PHE A 84 10.26 -14.41 -9.96
C PHE A 84 11.02 -14.18 -11.27
N GLU A 85 11.34 -15.26 -11.97
CA GLU A 85 12.09 -15.24 -13.22
C GLU A 85 11.18 -15.65 -14.39
N GLN A 86 11.60 -15.34 -15.61
CA GLN A 86 10.93 -15.74 -16.84
C GLN A 86 9.51 -15.17 -17.01
N LEU A 87 9.30 -13.93 -16.53
CA LEU A 87 8.02 -13.27 -16.59
C LEU A 87 7.80 -12.58 -17.94
N GLU A 88 6.59 -12.71 -18.48
CA GLU A 88 6.17 -11.98 -19.67
C GLU A 88 5.94 -10.50 -19.35
N PRO A 89 6.19 -9.57 -20.27
CA PRO A 89 5.87 -8.17 -20.07
C PRO A 89 4.37 -7.99 -19.77
N GLY A 90 4.05 -7.23 -18.73
CA GLY A 90 2.66 -7.08 -18.29
C GLY A 90 2.51 -6.51 -16.88
N LEU A 91 1.26 -6.46 -16.43
CA LEU A 91 0.91 -6.00 -15.09
C LEU A 91 0.77 -7.20 -14.15
N TYR A 92 1.39 -7.11 -12.99
CA TYR A 92 1.40 -8.15 -11.98
C TYR A 92 0.92 -7.62 -10.64
N LEU A 93 0.20 -8.45 -9.89
CA LEU A 93 -0.20 -8.17 -8.52
C LEU A 93 0.63 -9.01 -7.56
N LEU A 94 1.27 -8.34 -6.61
CA LEU A 94 2.03 -8.97 -5.53
C LEU A 94 1.21 -9.01 -4.25
N ARG A 95 1.12 -10.19 -3.63
CA ARG A 95 0.44 -10.39 -2.36
C ARG A 95 1.24 -11.32 -1.46
N GLN A 96 1.45 -10.90 -0.22
CA GLN A 96 2.07 -11.75 0.79
C GLN A 96 1.06 -12.78 1.31
N THR A 97 1.38 -14.07 1.17
CA THR A 97 0.54 -15.20 1.62
C THR A 97 0.96 -15.72 2.99
N ARG A 98 2.25 -15.62 3.32
CA ARG A 98 2.82 -16.00 4.62
C ARG A 98 3.79 -14.94 5.12
N HIS A 99 3.82 -14.74 6.43
CA HIS A 99 4.71 -13.80 7.11
C HIS A 99 4.98 -14.25 8.54
N ALA A 100 6.07 -13.75 9.14
CA ALA A 100 6.38 -14.00 10.54
C ALA A 100 5.28 -13.47 11.47
N PRO A 101 4.97 -14.18 12.58
CA PRO A 101 3.82 -13.85 13.44
C PRO A 101 3.94 -12.49 14.16
N ASN A 102 5.15 -11.95 14.27
CA ASN A 102 5.43 -10.67 14.90
C ASN A 102 5.53 -9.51 13.89
N ARG A 103 5.15 -9.70 12.63
CA ARG A 103 5.16 -8.67 11.59
C ARG A 103 3.80 -8.57 10.91
N GLN A 104 3.52 -7.39 10.37
CA GLN A 104 2.38 -7.16 9.50
C GLN A 104 2.78 -7.43 8.05
N PRO A 105 1.90 -8.07 7.27
CA PRO A 105 2.16 -8.28 5.85
C PRO A 105 2.18 -6.92 5.13
N PHE A 106 2.96 -6.83 4.05
CA PHE A 106 2.91 -5.66 3.18
C PHE A 106 1.57 -5.60 2.45
N LYS A 107 1.13 -4.38 2.11
CA LYS A 107 -0.10 -4.18 1.34
C LYS A 107 0.05 -4.71 -0.08
N PRO A 108 -0.94 -5.45 -0.62
CA PRO A 108 -0.93 -5.85 -2.02
C PRO A 108 -0.74 -4.63 -2.92
N HIS A 109 0.03 -4.78 -3.99
CA HIS A 109 0.31 -3.70 -4.92
C HIS A 109 0.66 -4.24 -6.30
N LEU A 110 0.52 -3.37 -7.29
CA LEU A 110 0.78 -3.68 -8.69
C LEU A 110 2.21 -3.35 -9.08
N VAL A 111 2.79 -4.21 -9.91
CA VAL A 111 4.10 -4.03 -10.53
C VAL A 111 3.95 -4.19 -12.03
N HIS A 112 4.50 -3.24 -12.78
CA HIS A 112 4.46 -3.27 -14.24
C HIS A 112 5.83 -3.67 -14.78
N LEU A 113 5.86 -4.77 -15.53
CA LEU A 113 7.06 -5.29 -16.19
C LEU A 113 7.06 -4.85 -17.66
N GLN A 114 8.05 -4.07 -18.05
CA GLN A 114 8.16 -3.56 -19.42
C GLN A 114 8.75 -4.61 -20.38
N ALA A 115 8.54 -4.39 -21.68
CA ALA A 115 8.91 -5.34 -22.74
C ALA A 115 10.42 -5.45 -23.02
N ASP A 116 11.24 -4.67 -22.35
CA ASP A 116 12.69 -4.63 -22.51
C ASP A 116 13.43 -5.71 -21.70
N GLY A 117 12.71 -6.58 -21.00
CA GLY A 117 13.32 -7.63 -20.18
C GLY A 117 14.02 -7.08 -18.94
N MET A 118 13.65 -5.88 -18.49
CA MET A 118 14.24 -5.31 -17.28
C MET A 118 13.86 -6.11 -16.02
N GLN A 119 14.83 -6.20 -15.11
CA GLN A 119 14.61 -6.64 -13.74
C GLN A 119 13.99 -5.49 -12.94
N VAL A 120 12.86 -5.76 -12.29
CA VAL A 120 12.22 -4.83 -11.36
C VAL A 120 12.61 -5.21 -9.94
N GLU A 121 13.21 -4.27 -9.21
CA GLU A 121 13.59 -4.44 -7.80
C GLU A 121 12.62 -3.68 -6.89
N GLU A 122 11.97 -4.40 -5.99
CA GLU A 122 10.98 -3.87 -5.06
C GLU A 122 11.43 -4.11 -3.61
N THR A 123 11.09 -3.17 -2.73
CA THR A 123 11.40 -3.22 -1.29
C THR A 123 10.14 -3.00 -0.44
N PRO A 124 9.18 -3.95 -0.45
CA PRO A 124 7.93 -3.78 0.27
C PRO A 124 8.18 -3.66 1.78
N LYS A 125 7.60 -2.63 2.41
CA LYS A 125 7.76 -2.41 3.84
C LYS A 125 6.88 -3.34 4.65
N THR A 126 7.48 -4.05 5.61
CA THR A 126 6.78 -4.83 6.63
C THR A 126 7.01 -4.21 8.01
N ALA A 127 5.93 -3.91 8.73
CA ALA A 127 6.01 -3.30 10.06
C ALA A 127 6.04 -4.39 11.15
N PRO A 128 6.82 -4.24 12.23
CA PRO A 128 6.64 -5.10 13.40
C PRO A 128 5.23 -4.89 13.99
N VAL A 129 4.61 -5.95 14.48
CA VAL A 129 3.39 -5.87 15.28
C VAL A 129 3.78 -5.22 16.60
N VAL A 130 3.52 -3.92 16.72
CA VAL A 130 3.74 -3.19 17.97
C VAL A 130 2.67 -3.68 18.95
N SER A 131 3.07 -4.47 19.96
CA SER A 131 2.23 -4.63 21.15
C SER A 131 2.03 -3.23 21.73
N ASN A 132 0.78 -2.82 21.95
CA ASN A 132 0.42 -1.54 22.54
C ASN A 132 1.48 -1.15 23.59
N PRO A 133 2.18 -0.02 23.46
CA PRO A 133 3.06 0.40 24.54
C PRO A 133 2.20 0.46 25.80
N ASP A 134 2.68 -0.15 26.89
CA ASP A 134 2.09 0.00 28.21
C ASP A 134 2.16 1.47 28.58
N PHE A 135 1.19 2.25 28.11
CA PHE A 135 1.03 3.61 28.53
C PHE A 135 0.72 3.53 30.03
N PRO A 136 1.53 4.12 30.91
CA PRO A 136 1.13 4.26 32.29
C PRO A 136 -0.19 5.02 32.27
N ARG A 137 -1.27 4.35 32.69
CA ARG A 137 -2.57 4.98 32.91
C ARG A 137 -2.38 5.90 34.12
N SER A 138 -1.84 7.09 33.88
CA SER A 138 -1.84 8.13 34.89
C SER A 138 -3.30 8.49 35.13
N SER A 139 -3.84 8.00 36.24
CA SER A 139 -5.06 8.51 36.85
C SER A 139 -4.81 9.99 37.10
N ARG A 140 -5.30 10.86 36.21
CA ARG A 140 -5.21 12.30 36.35
C ARG A 140 -6.08 12.71 37.54
N HIS A 141 -5.48 12.86 38.72
CA HIS A 141 -6.13 13.43 39.91
C HIS A 141 -5.94 14.96 40.01
N ASP A 142 -5.33 15.59 39.02
CA ASP A 142 -5.06 17.02 39.04
C ASP A 142 -6.13 17.81 38.28
N ALA A 143 -7.29 18.00 38.90
CA ALA A 143 -8.27 19.02 38.49
C ALA A 143 -8.05 20.37 39.21
N THR A 144 -7.12 20.44 40.16
CA THR A 144 -6.83 21.66 40.92
C THR A 144 -5.46 22.19 40.53
N LEU A 145 -5.45 23.16 39.62
CA LEU A 145 -4.29 24.01 39.40
C LEU A 145 -3.92 24.68 40.74
N PRO A 146 -2.64 24.74 41.13
CA PRO A 146 -2.23 25.47 42.32
C PRO A 146 -2.67 26.93 42.15
N TYR A 147 -3.40 27.43 43.15
CA TYR A 147 -3.78 28.83 43.24
C TYR A 147 -2.52 29.69 43.13
N THR A 148 -2.27 30.27 41.95
CA THR A 148 -1.24 31.28 41.80
C THR A 148 -1.73 32.46 42.63
N ALA A 149 -1.03 32.76 43.72
CA ALA A 149 -1.37 33.80 44.68
C ALA A 149 -1.22 35.21 44.06
N GLN A 150 -1.86 35.47 42.92
CA GLN A 150 -1.92 36.78 42.31
C GLN A 150 -2.81 37.65 43.19
N PRO A 151 -2.30 38.78 43.71
CA PRO A 151 -3.06 39.59 44.63
C PRO A 151 -4.21 40.29 43.90
N ARG A 152 -5.44 39.77 44.07
CA ARG A 152 -6.66 40.37 43.49
C ARG A 152 -6.85 41.85 43.85
N TRP A 153 -6.19 42.33 44.91
CA TRP A 153 -6.24 43.72 45.33
C TRP A 153 -5.67 44.70 44.29
N LEU A 154 -4.69 44.28 43.48
CA LEU A 154 -4.13 45.12 42.41
C LEU A 154 -5.18 45.53 41.38
N ILE A 155 -6.11 44.63 41.05
CA ILE A 155 -7.20 44.92 40.10
C ILE A 155 -8.11 46.03 40.65
N TYR A 156 -8.46 45.96 41.94
CA TYR A 156 -9.30 46.98 42.57
C TYR A 156 -8.58 48.34 42.65
N VAL A 157 -7.28 48.36 42.92
CA VAL A 157 -6.49 49.60 42.94
C VAL A 157 -6.45 50.25 41.55
N PHE A 158 -6.18 49.48 40.49
CA PHE A 158 -6.18 50.03 39.12
C PHE A 158 -7.57 50.51 38.69
N ALA A 159 -8.64 49.79 39.06
CA ALA A 159 -10.00 50.20 38.76
C ALA A 159 -10.36 51.55 39.42
N MET A 160 -10.03 51.71 40.70
CA MET A 160 -10.28 52.96 41.43
C MET A 160 -9.46 54.13 40.88
N LEU A 161 -8.20 53.88 40.49
CA LEU A 161 -7.32 54.88 39.89
C LEU A 161 -7.83 55.32 38.50
N GLY A 162 -8.32 54.38 37.69
CA GLY A 162 -8.96 54.67 36.40
C GLY A 162 -10.23 55.51 36.54
N ILE A 163 -11.12 55.15 37.47
CA ILE A 163 -12.35 55.92 37.74
C ILE A 163 -12.01 57.34 38.21
N THR A 164 -11.02 57.49 39.09
CA THR A 164 -10.59 58.80 39.61
C THR A 164 -10.00 59.67 38.49
N CYS A 165 -9.19 59.11 37.60
CA CYS A 165 -8.67 59.83 36.42
C CYS A 165 -9.79 60.29 35.49
N LEU A 166 -10.79 59.45 35.23
CA LEU A 166 -11.93 59.81 34.37
C LEU A 166 -12.78 60.93 34.99
N LEU A 167 -13.06 60.87 36.29
CA LEU A 167 -13.80 61.91 37.00
C LEU A 167 -13.01 63.22 37.09
N GLY A 168 -11.72 63.14 37.42
CA GLY A 168 -10.83 64.30 37.47
C GLY A 168 -10.67 64.98 36.11
N GLY A 169 -10.51 64.21 35.03
CA GLY A 169 -10.47 64.75 33.67
C GLY A 169 -11.79 65.42 33.25
N ARG A 170 -12.93 64.93 33.75
CA ARG A 170 -14.23 65.56 33.52
C ARG A 170 -14.37 66.89 34.26
N LEU A 171 -13.95 66.94 35.53
CA LEU A 171 -14.00 68.16 36.34
C LEU A 171 -13.03 69.24 35.83
N LEU A 172 -11.83 68.85 35.38
CA LEU A 172 -10.82 69.77 34.83
C LEU A 172 -11.21 70.32 33.45
N ARG A 173 -12.24 69.78 32.80
CA ARG A 173 -12.77 70.28 31.52
C ARG A 173 -13.70 71.48 31.70
N GLU A 174 -14.32 71.65 32.87
CA GLU A 174 -15.31 72.70 33.12
C GLU A 174 -14.79 74.15 33.24
N PRO A 175 -13.54 74.46 33.64
CA PRO A 175 -13.09 75.87 33.75
C PRO A 175 -12.53 76.48 32.45
N TYR A 176 -12.45 75.74 31.34
CA TYR A 176 -11.85 76.24 30.08
C TYR A 176 -12.87 76.60 28.97
N GLU A 177 -14.18 76.55 29.24
CA GLU A 177 -15.24 76.95 28.30
C GLU A 177 -15.95 78.28 28.68
N LYS A 178 -15.25 79.24 29.30
CA LYS A 178 -15.72 80.63 29.44
C LYS A 178 -14.68 81.66 29.06
#